data_AF-A0A517VLC7-F1
#
_entry.id   AF-A0A517VLC7-F1
#
_cell.length_a   1.000
_cell.length_b   1.000
_cell.length_c   1.000
_cell.angle_alpha   90.00
_cell.angle_beta   90.00
_cell.angle_gamma   90.00
#
_symmetry.space_group_name_H-M   'P 1'
#
loop_
_entity.id
_entity.type
_entity.pdbx_description
1 polymer ?
#
loop_
_entity_poly.entity_id
_entity_poly.type
_entity_poly.pdbx_seq_one_letter_code
_entity_poly.pdbx_strand_id
1 'polypeptide(L)'
;MRFLLIFSGLLAVVPFVIGFVVSLFITDGPWIARLVGASIPAFCTFFAAVLLGSRDFARHSATIKKVRGNLLASWDSTDEQFLSARPCEDTSLLLELREAIAQFFDVPACKVARDVDLISDLHVDQLEPSFQFAVVRPAIASRQKEPQSFGFSTTSLHTLDELVTAIREVLDRGDEMIQSW
;
A
#
# COMPACT_ATOMS: atom_id res chain seq x y z
N MET A 1 -9.84 4.72 -10.13
CA MET A 1 -10.31 4.91 -11.53
C MET A 1 -9.68 6.12 -12.20
N ARG A 2 -9.99 7.37 -11.79
CA ARG A 2 -9.49 8.58 -12.46
C ARG A 2 -7.96 8.68 -12.56
N PHE A 3 -7.25 8.35 -11.49
CA PHE A 3 -5.78 8.34 -11.46
C PHE A 3 -5.17 7.29 -12.43
N LEU A 4 -5.78 6.10 -12.47
CA LEU A 4 -5.35 4.98 -13.33
C LEU A 4 -5.49 5.33 -14.82
N LEU A 5 -6.59 6.01 -15.19
CA LEU A 5 -6.79 6.50 -16.55
C LEU A 5 -5.74 7.55 -16.95
N ILE A 6 -5.36 8.45 -16.03
CA ILE A 6 -4.35 9.48 -16.28
C ILE A 6 -2.98 8.84 -16.50
N PHE A 7 -2.56 7.91 -15.63
CA PHE A 7 -1.27 7.23 -15.77
C PHE A 7 -1.22 6.31 -16.99
N SER A 8 -2.29 5.57 -17.27
CA SER A 8 -2.39 4.76 -18.48
C SER A 8 -2.31 5.64 -19.74
N GLY A 9 -2.99 6.80 -19.73
CA GLY A 9 -2.90 7.79 -20.79
C GLY A 9 -1.48 8.29 -21.01
N LEU A 10 -0.78 8.67 -19.94
CA LEU A 10 0.63 9.10 -19.99
C LEU A 10 1.53 7.99 -20.58
N LEU A 11 1.31 6.74 -20.16
CA LEU A 11 2.11 5.60 -20.60
C LEU A 11 1.88 5.26 -22.07
N ALA A 12 0.68 5.54 -22.59
CA ALA A 12 0.33 5.37 -24.00
C ALA A 12 0.91 6.46 -24.93
N VAL A 13 1.37 7.59 -24.39
CA VAL A 13 2.02 8.65 -25.19
C VAL A 13 3.32 8.16 -25.82
N VAL A 14 4.12 7.39 -25.08
CA VAL A 14 5.41 6.86 -25.55
C VAL A 14 5.25 5.99 -26.82
N PRO A 15 4.43 4.92 -26.83
CA PRO A 15 4.20 4.12 -28.03
C PRO A 15 3.48 4.91 -29.13
N PHE A 16 2.65 5.90 -28.80
CA PHE A 16 2.06 6.79 -29.80
C PHE A 16 3.13 7.62 -30.53
N VAL A 17 4.07 8.22 -29.80
CA VAL A 17 5.17 9.00 -30.39
C VAL A 17 6.05 8.11 -31.25
N ILE A 18 6.37 6.89 -30.79
CA ILE A 18 7.14 5.92 -31.58
C ILE A 18 6.39 5.54 -32.86
N GLY A 19 5.11 5.18 -32.75
CA GLY A 19 4.26 4.85 -33.90
C GLY A 19 4.12 6.02 -34.88
N PHE A 20 4.01 7.24 -34.37
CA PHE A 20 3.92 8.46 -35.17
C PHE A 20 5.22 8.72 -35.92
N VAL A 21 6.38 8.61 -35.26
CA VAL A 21 7.70 8.74 -35.90
C VAL A 21 7.87 7.70 -37.00
N VAL A 22 7.54 6.43 -36.75
CA VAL A 22 7.59 5.36 -37.78
C VAL A 22 6.67 5.66 -38.95
N SER A 23 5.48 6.23 -38.69
CA SER A 23 4.51 6.57 -39.73
C SER A 23 5.00 7.65 -40.71
N LEU A 24 5.96 8.50 -40.31
CA LEU A 24 6.58 9.51 -41.18
C LEU A 24 7.46 8.87 -42.27
N PHE A 25 7.98 7.66 -42.03
CA PHE A 25 8.83 6.94 -42.98
C PHE A 25 8.04 6.05 -43.94
N ILE A 26 6.76 5.78 -43.67
CA ILE A 26 5.88 5.03 -44.57
C ILE A 26 5.37 6.02 -45.63
N THR A 27 5.84 5.89 -46.86
CA THR A 27 5.53 6.84 -47.95
C THR A 27 4.27 6.47 -48.74
N ASP A 28 3.74 5.27 -48.53
CA ASP A 28 2.58 4.75 -49.24
C ASP A 28 1.31 4.87 -48.38
N GLY A 29 0.24 5.38 -49.00
CA GLY A 29 -1.09 5.48 -48.39
C GLY A 29 -1.45 6.86 -47.83
N PRO A 30 -2.75 7.13 -47.62
CA PRO A 30 -3.26 8.42 -47.16
C PRO A 30 -2.84 8.70 -45.71
N TRP A 31 -2.65 9.98 -45.38
CA TRP A 31 -2.21 10.45 -44.07
C TRP A 31 -3.05 9.89 -42.90
N ILE A 32 -4.35 9.74 -43.12
CA ILE A 32 -5.29 9.15 -42.15
C ILE A 32 -4.94 7.70 -41.83
N ALA A 33 -4.59 6.88 -42.82
CA ALA A 33 -4.24 5.48 -42.60
C ALA A 33 -2.93 5.34 -41.80
N ARG A 34 -1.97 6.24 -42.03
CA ARG A 34 -0.69 6.31 -41.28
C ARG A 34 -0.93 6.67 -39.81
N LEU A 35 -1.79 7.66 -39.55
CA LEU A 35 -2.22 8.04 -38.21
C LEU A 35 -2.95 6.92 -37.48
N VAL A 36 -3.87 6.22 -38.16
CA VAL A 36 -4.56 5.07 -37.58
C VAL A 36 -3.56 3.95 -37.24
N GLY A 37 -2.62 3.64 -38.13
CA GLY A 37 -1.56 2.66 -37.87
C GLY A 37 -0.70 3.01 -36.65
N ALA A 38 -0.32 4.28 -36.51
CA ALA A 38 0.42 4.78 -35.35
C ALA A 38 -0.38 4.73 -34.04
N SER A 39 -1.71 4.87 -34.11
CA SER A 39 -2.58 4.87 -32.94
C SER A 39 -2.85 3.46 -32.37
N ILE A 40 -2.73 2.41 -33.17
CA ILE A 40 -3.03 1.02 -32.73
C ILE A 40 -2.12 0.59 -31.57
N PRO A 41 -0.77 0.70 -31.64
CA PRO A 41 0.10 0.35 -30.52
C PRO A 41 -0.17 1.17 -29.26
N ALA A 42 -0.50 2.46 -29.42
CA ALA A 42 -0.85 3.34 -28.31
C ALA A 42 -2.13 2.90 -27.62
N PHE A 43 -3.17 2.60 -28.40
CA PHE A 43 -4.44 2.10 -27.90
C PHE A 43 -4.28 0.74 -27.20
N CYS A 44 -3.52 -0.19 -27.79
CA CYS A 44 -3.22 -1.48 -27.15
C CYS A 44 -2.48 -1.31 -25.81
N THR A 45 -1.50 -0.41 -25.75
CA THR A 45 -0.75 -0.14 -24.51
C THR A 45 -1.64 0.48 -23.44
N PHE A 46 -2.45 1.47 -23.83
CA PHE A 46 -3.45 2.08 -22.95
C PHE A 46 -4.41 1.03 -22.38
N PHE A 47 -4.98 0.20 -23.25
CA PHE A 47 -5.96 -0.81 -22.85
C PHE A 47 -5.33 -1.88 -21.96
N ALA A 48 -4.12 -2.35 -22.29
CA ALA A 48 -3.38 -3.29 -21.45
C ALA A 48 -3.09 -2.72 -20.06
N ALA A 49 -2.65 -1.46 -19.97
CA ALA A 49 -2.40 -0.80 -18.69
C ALA A 49 -3.69 -0.62 -17.88
N VAL A 50 -4.81 -0.29 -18.52
CA VAL A 50 -6.12 -0.23 -17.84
C VAL A 50 -6.54 -1.60 -17.32
N LEU A 51 -6.39 -2.66 -18.12
CA LEU A 51 -6.73 -4.03 -17.69
C LEU A 51 -5.85 -4.53 -16.56
N LEU A 52 -4.54 -4.32 -16.65
CA LEU A 52 -3.59 -4.69 -15.61
C LEU A 52 -3.88 -3.93 -14.31
N GLY A 53 -4.01 -2.61 -14.38
CA GLY A 53 -4.33 -1.81 -13.21
C GLY A 53 -5.70 -2.16 -12.62
N SER A 54 -6.70 -2.46 -13.44
CA SER A 54 -8.02 -2.90 -12.96
C SER A 54 -7.95 -4.27 -12.28
N ARG A 55 -7.18 -5.21 -12.85
CA ARG A 55 -6.92 -6.53 -12.25
C ARG A 55 -6.23 -6.40 -10.91
N ASP A 56 -5.20 -5.57 -10.83
CA ASP A 56 -4.41 -5.40 -9.62
C ASP A 56 -5.25 -4.69 -8.54
N PHE A 57 -6.07 -3.71 -8.92
CA PHE A 57 -7.05 -3.10 -8.02
C PHE A 57 -8.11 -4.10 -7.54
N ALA A 58 -8.61 -4.97 -8.42
CA ALA A 58 -9.57 -6.00 -8.05
C ALA A 58 -8.96 -7.01 -7.08
N ARG A 59 -7.71 -7.43 -7.30
CA ARG A 59 -6.96 -8.29 -6.37
C ARG A 59 -6.78 -7.62 -5.01
N HIS A 60 -6.31 -6.36 -4.99
CA HIS A 60 -6.12 -5.60 -3.77
C HIS A 60 -7.45 -5.44 -2.99
N SER A 61 -8.54 -5.10 -3.68
CA SER A 61 -9.86 -4.98 -3.07
C SER A 61 -10.40 -6.32 -2.55
N ALA A 62 -10.14 -7.42 -3.27
CA ALA A 62 -10.52 -8.75 -2.82
C ALA A 62 -9.76 -9.17 -1.56
N THR A 63 -8.45 -8.89 -1.49
CA THR A 63 -7.64 -9.14 -0.29
C THR A 63 -8.16 -8.34 0.90
N ILE A 64 -8.39 -7.03 0.75
CA ILE A 64 -8.97 -6.19 1.82
C ILE A 64 -10.32 -6.73 2.29
N LYS A 65 -11.22 -7.08 1.36
CA LYS A 65 -12.54 -7.63 1.72
C LYS A 65 -12.44 -8.96 2.45
N LYS A 66 -11.51 -9.84 2.04
CA LYS A 66 -11.28 -11.13 2.69
C LYS A 66 -10.76 -10.94 4.11
N VAL A 67 -9.72 -10.12 4.29
CA VAL A 67 -9.16 -9.81 5.61
C VAL A 67 -10.21 -9.17 6.51
N ARG A 68 -10.95 -8.19 5.99
CA ARG A 68 -12.09 -7.58 6.70
C ARG A 68 -13.11 -8.61 7.16
N GLY A 69 -13.50 -9.53 6.27
CA GLY A 69 -14.45 -10.60 6.61
C GLY A 69 -13.92 -11.51 7.73
N ASN A 70 -12.65 -11.88 7.67
CA ASN A 70 -12.00 -12.70 8.69
C ASN A 70 -11.94 -11.97 10.05
N LEU A 71 -11.55 -10.69 10.04
CA LEU A 71 -11.53 -9.86 11.25
C LEU A 71 -12.93 -9.67 11.83
N LEU A 72 -13.95 -9.41 11.02
CA LEU A 72 -15.32 -9.28 11.53
C LEU A 72 -15.87 -10.59 12.11
N ALA A 73 -15.41 -11.73 11.61
CA ALA A 73 -15.78 -13.06 12.12
C ALA A 73 -15.00 -13.46 13.38
N SER A 74 -13.89 -12.77 13.72
CA SER A 74 -13.12 -13.05 14.92
C SER A 74 -13.87 -12.64 16.19
N TRP A 75 -13.41 -13.14 17.33
CA TRP A 75 -13.96 -12.74 18.63
C TRP A 75 -13.55 -11.30 18.99
N ASP A 76 -14.47 -10.61 19.66
CA ASP A 76 -14.18 -9.29 20.21
C ASP A 76 -13.21 -9.44 21.39
N SER A 77 -12.09 -8.73 21.34
CA SER A 77 -11.13 -8.64 22.43
C SER A 77 -11.12 -7.22 23.01
N THR A 78 -11.30 -7.11 24.33
CA THR A 78 -11.21 -5.82 25.03
C THR A 78 -9.76 -5.33 25.07
N ASP A 79 -9.54 -4.04 25.31
CA ASP A 79 -8.18 -3.49 25.43
C ASP A 79 -7.40 -4.15 26.57
N GLU A 80 -8.06 -4.45 27.69
CA GLU A 80 -7.45 -5.17 28.81
C GLU A 80 -7.01 -6.60 28.42
N GLN A 81 -7.85 -7.32 27.67
CA GLN A 81 -7.49 -8.67 27.17
C GLN A 81 -6.36 -8.61 26.14
N PHE A 82 -6.37 -7.60 25.28
CA PHE A 82 -5.37 -7.38 24.25
C PHE A 82 -4.00 -7.01 24.85
N LEU A 83 -3.97 -6.17 25.88
CA LEU A 83 -2.75 -5.78 26.59
C LEU A 83 -2.23 -6.88 27.53
N SER A 84 -3.12 -7.64 28.18
CA SER A 84 -2.72 -8.73 29.09
C SER A 84 -2.21 -9.98 28.38
N ALA A 85 -2.49 -10.13 27.09
CA ALA A 85 -2.06 -11.28 26.29
C ALA A 85 -0.53 -11.43 26.20
N ARG A 86 0.23 -10.32 26.24
CA ARG A 86 1.70 -10.34 26.24
C ARG A 86 2.27 -9.04 26.80
N PRO A 87 3.29 -9.09 27.67
CA PRO A 87 3.96 -7.89 28.16
C PRO A 87 4.57 -7.11 26.99
N CYS A 88 4.29 -5.81 26.95
CA CYS A 88 4.80 -4.89 25.94
C CYS A 88 5.22 -3.59 26.63
N GLU A 89 6.38 -3.07 26.26
CA GLU A 89 6.93 -1.86 26.89
C GLU A 89 6.23 -0.57 26.44
N ASP A 90 5.64 -0.54 25.24
CA ASP A 90 4.91 0.61 24.72
C ASP A 90 3.45 0.25 24.40
N THR A 91 2.64 0.14 25.47
CA THR A 91 1.21 -0.15 25.36
C THR A 91 0.45 0.91 24.58
N SER A 92 0.94 2.16 24.58
CA SER A 92 0.31 3.28 23.87
C SER A 92 0.47 3.15 22.35
N LEU A 93 1.68 2.84 21.88
CA LEU A 93 1.96 2.65 20.44
C LEU A 93 1.20 1.44 19.91
N LEU A 94 1.13 0.40 20.74
CA LEU A 94 0.45 -0.82 20.40
C LEU A 94 -1.06 -0.62 20.20
N LEU A 95 -1.74 0.11 21.11
CA LEU A 95 -3.16 0.44 20.94
C LEU A 95 -3.40 1.37 19.74
N GLU A 96 -2.48 2.31 19.49
CA GLU A 96 -2.52 3.19 18.33
C GLU A 96 -2.41 2.41 17.02
N LEU A 97 -1.50 1.44 16.94
CA LEU A 97 -1.39 0.54 15.78
C LEU A 97 -2.63 -0.33 15.60
N ARG A 98 -3.17 -0.85 16.71
CA ARG A 98 -4.42 -1.63 16.70
C ARG A 98 -5.54 -0.82 16.06
N GLU A 99 -5.71 0.43 16.47
CA GLU A 99 -6.71 1.35 15.93
C GLU A 99 -6.42 1.68 14.45
N ALA A 100 -5.18 1.97 14.09
CA ALA A 100 -4.80 2.28 12.71
C ALA A 100 -5.03 1.09 11.75
N ILE A 101 -4.72 -0.13 12.17
CA ILE A 101 -5.03 -1.36 11.42
C ILE A 101 -6.54 -1.53 11.27
N ALA A 102 -7.30 -1.30 12.34
CA ALA A 102 -8.75 -1.39 12.32
C ALA A 102 -9.38 -0.40 11.33
N GLN A 103 -8.89 0.85 11.33
CA GLN A 103 -9.30 1.88 10.37
C GLN A 103 -8.92 1.52 8.94
N PHE A 104 -7.73 0.96 8.71
CA PHE A 104 -7.29 0.53 7.38
C PHE A 104 -8.19 -0.54 6.76
N PHE A 105 -8.68 -1.48 7.57
CA PHE A 105 -9.60 -2.54 7.13
C PHE A 105 -11.09 -2.21 7.28
N ASP A 106 -11.42 -1.01 7.78
CA ASP A 106 -12.79 -0.58 8.07
C ASP A 106 -13.54 -1.57 8.99
N VAL A 107 -12.90 -1.89 10.12
CA VAL A 107 -13.41 -2.74 11.21
C VAL A 107 -13.24 -2.06 12.56
N PRO A 108 -14.00 -2.45 13.61
CA PRO A 108 -13.76 -2.00 14.97
C PRO A 108 -12.41 -2.52 15.52
N ALA A 109 -11.70 -1.74 16.33
CA ALA A 109 -10.43 -2.15 16.93
C ALA A 109 -10.52 -3.43 17.78
N CYS A 110 -11.67 -3.67 18.44
CA CYS A 110 -11.90 -4.89 19.21
C CYS A 110 -11.77 -6.19 18.38
N LYS A 111 -11.90 -6.11 17.04
CA LYS A 111 -11.74 -7.25 16.12
C LYS A 111 -10.28 -7.58 15.79
N VAL A 112 -9.37 -6.65 16.04
CA VAL A 112 -7.93 -6.86 15.85
C VAL A 112 -7.40 -7.52 17.12
N ALA A 113 -7.14 -8.82 17.04
CA ALA A 113 -6.56 -9.59 18.14
C ALA A 113 -5.03 -9.42 18.18
N ARG A 114 -4.44 -9.75 19.32
CA ARG A 114 -3.02 -9.54 19.60
C ARG A 114 -2.10 -10.49 18.82
N ASP A 115 -2.61 -11.68 18.55
CA ASP A 115 -1.94 -12.81 17.90
C ASP A 115 -2.13 -12.85 16.38
N VAL A 116 -2.80 -11.85 15.81
CA VAL A 116 -2.97 -11.69 14.37
C VAL A 116 -1.62 -11.63 13.67
N ASP A 117 -1.42 -12.50 12.69
CA ASP A 117 -0.20 -12.52 11.88
C ASP A 117 -0.30 -11.50 10.72
N LEU A 118 0.69 -10.61 10.63
CA LEU A 118 0.73 -9.53 9.64
C LEU A 118 0.76 -10.06 8.20
N ILE A 119 1.39 -11.22 7.95
CA ILE A 119 1.56 -11.77 6.60
C ILE A 119 0.44 -12.78 6.29
N SER A 120 0.19 -13.69 7.22
CA SER A 120 -0.72 -14.82 7.03
C SER A 120 -2.19 -14.40 7.15
N ASP A 121 -2.51 -13.54 8.12
CA ASP A 121 -3.91 -13.16 8.39
C ASP A 121 -4.26 -11.81 7.75
N LEU A 122 -3.37 -10.83 7.83
CA LEU A 122 -3.58 -9.49 7.27
C LEU A 122 -3.07 -9.31 5.84
N HIS A 123 -2.24 -10.24 5.34
CA HIS A 123 -1.66 -10.19 3.99
C HIS A 123 -0.97 -8.85 3.68
N VAL A 124 -0.23 -8.31 4.66
CA VAL A 124 0.43 -7.00 4.53
C VAL A 124 1.42 -6.99 3.35
N ASP A 125 2.06 -8.12 3.04
CA ASP A 125 2.93 -8.31 1.88
C ASP A 125 2.25 -7.97 0.54
N GLN A 126 0.96 -8.25 0.42
CA GLN A 126 0.16 -7.93 -0.77
C GLN A 126 -0.48 -6.54 -0.72
N LEU A 127 -0.46 -5.91 0.44
CA LEU A 127 -1.05 -4.60 0.71
C LEU A 127 0.01 -3.50 0.82
N GLU A 128 1.30 -3.84 0.74
CA GLU A 128 2.34 -2.87 0.47
C GLU A 128 2.16 -2.23 -0.92
N PRO A 129 2.41 -0.92 -1.05
CA PRO A 129 2.89 0.01 -0.03
C PRO A 129 1.77 0.65 0.82
N SER A 130 0.49 0.42 0.49
CA SER A 130 -0.66 1.08 1.12
C SER A 130 -0.69 0.95 2.64
N PHE A 131 -0.40 -0.24 3.17
CA PHE A 131 -0.36 -0.48 4.62
C PHE A 131 0.69 0.39 5.32
N GLN A 132 1.90 0.50 4.74
CA GLN A 132 2.97 1.35 5.27
C GLN A 132 2.53 2.82 5.34
N PHE A 133 1.85 3.32 4.30
CA PHE A 133 1.40 4.71 4.24
C PHE A 133 0.24 5.02 5.18
N ALA A 134 -0.68 4.07 5.37
CA ALA A 134 -1.91 4.31 6.12
C ALA A 134 -1.81 3.93 7.60
N VAL A 135 -0.94 2.97 7.96
CA VAL A 135 -0.82 2.47 9.33
C VAL A 135 0.49 2.93 9.96
N VAL A 136 1.61 2.63 9.31
CA VAL A 136 2.93 2.80 9.94
C VAL A 136 3.38 4.25 9.96
N ARG A 137 3.28 4.96 8.84
CA ARG A 137 3.70 6.38 8.76
C ARG A 137 2.93 7.29 9.71
N PRO A 138 1.59 7.18 9.86
CA PRO A 138 0.87 8.00 10.84
C PRO A 138 1.30 7.72 12.28
N ALA A 139 1.54 6.47 12.65
CA ALA A 139 2.03 6.09 13.98
C ALA A 139 3.44 6.64 14.30
N ILE A 140 4.28 6.83 13.28
CA ILE A 140 5.58 7.50 13.43
C ILE A 140 5.38 9.02 13.51
N ALA A 141 4.59 9.58 12.60
CA ALA A 141 4.36 11.03 12.49
C ALA A 141 3.62 11.61 13.70
N SER A 142 2.81 10.83 14.40
CA SER A 142 2.18 11.26 15.66
C SER A 142 3.19 11.46 16.79
N ARG A 143 4.39 10.88 16.68
CA ARG A 143 5.43 10.90 17.72
C ARG A 143 6.71 11.63 17.33
N GLN A 144 7.02 11.79 16.04
CA GLN A 144 8.17 12.57 15.55
C GLN A 144 7.77 14.00 15.13
N LYS A 145 8.66 14.97 15.41
CA LYS A 145 8.54 16.35 14.89
C LYS A 145 8.87 16.47 13.40
N GLU A 146 9.72 15.60 12.86
CA GLU A 146 10.09 15.59 11.45
C GLU A 146 9.97 14.18 10.85
N PRO A 147 9.37 14.02 9.66
CA PRO A 147 9.15 12.71 9.05
C PRO A 147 10.46 12.14 8.52
N GLN A 148 11.08 11.21 9.26
CA GLN A 148 12.22 10.46 8.76
C GLN A 148 11.80 9.41 7.72
N SER A 149 12.70 9.11 6.79
CA SER A 149 12.48 8.09 5.77
C SER A 149 12.45 6.70 6.42
N PHE A 150 11.24 6.17 6.62
CA PHE A 150 11.03 4.80 7.07
C PHE A 150 11.15 3.82 5.90
N GLY A 151 12.19 2.98 5.91
CA GLY A 151 12.29 1.80 5.07
C GLY A 151 11.63 0.62 5.76
N PHE A 152 10.34 0.40 5.50
CA PHE A 152 9.65 -0.80 5.98
C PHE A 152 10.00 -1.97 5.08
N SER A 153 10.34 -3.12 5.67
CA SER A 153 10.41 -4.38 4.94
C SER A 153 9.60 -5.41 5.72
N THR A 154 8.42 -5.76 5.21
CA THR A 154 7.50 -6.74 5.85
C THR A 154 7.94 -8.17 5.72
N THR A 155 8.99 -8.46 4.97
CA THR A 155 9.41 -9.84 4.68
C THR A 155 9.83 -10.65 5.92
N SER A 156 9.95 -10.03 7.10
CA SER A 156 10.31 -10.71 8.35
C SER A 156 9.45 -10.32 9.56
N LEU A 157 8.41 -9.51 9.40
CA LEU A 157 7.57 -9.05 10.51
C LEU A 157 6.25 -9.82 10.52
N HIS A 158 6.10 -10.73 11.48
CA HIS A 158 4.93 -11.58 11.61
C HIS A 158 3.96 -11.08 12.67
N THR A 159 4.44 -10.41 13.71
CA THR A 159 3.61 -10.03 14.86
C THR A 159 3.50 -8.52 15.06
N LEU A 160 2.42 -8.08 15.73
CA LEU A 160 2.25 -6.68 16.13
C LEU A 160 3.35 -6.20 17.09
N ASP A 161 3.89 -7.10 17.91
CA ASP A 161 5.01 -6.79 18.80
C ASP A 161 6.28 -6.43 18.03
N GLU A 162 6.62 -7.25 17.03
CA GLU A 162 7.77 -6.98 16.16
C GLU A 162 7.59 -5.65 15.41
N LEU A 163 6.35 -5.34 14.98
CA LEU A 163 6.04 -4.05 14.36
C LEU A 163 6.23 -2.88 15.33
N VAL A 164 5.78 -3.01 16.58
CA VAL A 164 5.99 -2.01 17.63
C VAL A 164 7.49 -1.79 17.88
N THR A 165 8.27 -2.87 18.04
CA THR A 165 9.72 -2.80 18.24
C THR A 165 10.40 -2.11 17.06
N ALA A 166 10.05 -2.48 15.82
CA ALA A 166 10.63 -1.88 14.62
C ALA A 166 10.32 -0.39 14.50
N ILE A 167 9.10 0.04 14.87
CA ILE A 167 8.74 1.46 14.89
C ILE A 167 9.51 2.19 15.99
N ARG A 168 9.63 1.59 17.18
CA ARG A 168 10.37 2.19 18.29
C ARG A 168 11.84 2.38 17.98
N GLU A 169 12.52 1.41 17.38
CA GLU A 169 13.92 1.55 16.95
C GLU A 169 14.14 2.76 16.02
N VAL A 170 13.13 3.09 15.21
CA VAL A 170 13.16 4.26 14.33
C VAL A 170 12.88 5.55 15.09
N LEU A 171 11.99 5.53 16.08
CA LEU A 171 11.77 6.66 16.98
C LEU A 171 13.04 6.99 17.77
N ASP A 172 13.68 5.97 18.36
CA ASP A 172 14.89 6.12 19.17
C ASP A 172 16.08 6.63 18.34
N ARG A 173 16.27 6.11 17.12
CA ARG A 173 17.29 6.62 16.18
C ARG A 173 17.03 8.07 15.76
N GLY A 174 15.76 8.48 15.73
CA GLY A 174 15.38 9.86 15.45
C GLY A 174 15.81 10.83 16.55
N ASP A 175 15.67 10.43 17.81
CA ASP A 175 16.05 11.23 18.98
C ASP A 175 17.57 11.35 19.15
N GLU A 176 18.34 10.29 18.86
CA GLU A 176 19.82 10.34 18.93
C GLU A 176 20.41 11.36 17.95
N MET A 177 19.84 11.51 16.75
CA MET A 177 20.28 12.52 15.78
C MET A 177 19.87 13.94 16.16
N ILE A 178 18.85 14.15 17.00
CA ILE A 178 18.45 15.48 17.47
C ILE A 178 19.33 15.94 18.64
N GLN A 179 19.83 15.01 19.46
CA GLN A 179 20.71 15.32 20.60
C GLN A 179 22.17 15.55 20.21
N SER A 180 22.58 15.24 18.97
CA SER A 180 23.95 15.42 18.48
C SER A 180 24.23 16.80 17.83
N TRP A 181 23.32 17.77 17.98
CA TRP A 181 23.44 19.15 17.48
C TRP A 181 23.31 20.15 18.63
#